data_AF-A0A5J4PZ25-F1
#
_entry.id   AF-A0A5J4PZ25-F1
#
_cell.length_a   1.000
_cell.length_b   1.000
_cell.length_c   1.000
_cell.angle_alpha   90.00
_cell.angle_beta   90.00
_cell.angle_gamma   90.00
#
_symmetry.space_group_name_H-M   'P 1'
#
loop_
_entity.id
_entity.type
_entity.pdbx_description
1 polymer ?
#
loop_
_entity_poly.entity_id
_entity_poly.type
_entity_poly.pdbx_seq_one_letter_code
_entity_poly.pdbx_strand_id
1 'polypeptide(L)'
;MGIALLACMFAIHYQREEIATYKDNDLKYRYVKMQGEITPESISNLENVFENKRDSMKVIRSQVQEYEKALREEAKRLEKARLKEQEAERLRREAESLKQQK
;
A
#
# COMPACT_ATOMS: atom_id res chain seq x y z
N MET A 1 -25.32 -2.18 -37.39
CA MET A 1 -25.00 -2.95 -36.17
C MET A 1 -23.54 -3.44 -36.13
N GLY A 2 -22.98 -4.03 -37.18
CA GLY A 2 -21.59 -4.52 -37.18
C GLY A 2 -20.50 -3.46 -36.90
N ILE A 3 -20.60 -2.27 -37.51
CA ILE A 3 -19.63 -1.17 -37.31
C ILE A 3 -19.62 -0.69 -35.86
N ALA A 4 -20.80 -0.57 -35.24
CA ALA A 4 -20.92 -0.16 -33.83
C ALA A 4 -20.29 -1.20 -32.89
N LEU A 5 -20.46 -2.49 -33.17
CA LEU A 5 -19.83 -3.56 -32.38
C LEU A 5 -18.31 -3.53 -32.51
N LEU A 6 -17.76 -3.31 -33.71
CA LEU A 6 -16.32 -3.19 -33.92
C LEU A 6 -15.73 -1.96 -33.20
N ALA A 7 -16.42 -0.82 -33.27
CA ALA A 7 -16.02 0.40 -32.54
C ALA A 7 -16.02 0.17 -31.01
N CYS A 8 -17.03 -0.50 -30.48
CA CYS A 8 -17.08 -0.87 -29.06
C CYS A 8 -15.96 -1.84 -28.67
N MET A 9 -15.66 -2.85 -29.49
CA MET A 9 -14.55 -3.79 -29.22
C MET A 9 -13.20 -3.06 -29.18
N PHE A 10 -12.98 -2.14 -30.12
CA PHE A 10 -11.77 -1.31 -30.16
C PHE A 10 -11.66 -0.43 -28.91
N ALA A 11 -12.74 0.26 -28.53
CA ALA A 11 -12.76 1.07 -27.31
C ALA A 11 -12.51 0.25 -26.04
N ILE A 12 -13.11 -0.93 -25.92
CA ILE A 12 -12.90 -1.85 -24.79
C ILE A 12 -11.45 -2.33 -24.74
N HIS A 13 -10.85 -2.63 -25.90
CA HIS A 13 -9.47 -3.07 -25.97
C HIS A 13 -8.50 -1.98 -25.47
N TYR A 14 -8.63 -0.76 -25.98
CA TYR A 14 -7.81 0.37 -25.56
C TYR A 14 -7.95 0.67 -24.06
N GLN A 15 -9.19 0.67 -23.55
CA GLN A 15 -9.44 0.85 -22.11
C GLN A 15 -8.79 -0.24 -21.26
N ARG A 16 -8.76 -1.50 -21.73
CA ARG A 16 -8.12 -2.59 -20.99
C ARG A 16 -6.61 -2.41 -20.89
N GLU A 17 -5.97 -1.92 -21.96
CA GLU A 17 -4.53 -1.64 -21.95
C GLU A 17 -4.18 -0.47 -21.01
N GLU A 18 -4.97 0.62 -21.04
CA GLU A 18 -4.80 1.73 -20.10
C GLU A 18 -4.99 1.28 -18.65
N ILE A 19 -6.05 0.52 -18.36
CA ILE A 19 -6.31 -0.01 -17.01
C ILE A 19 -5.17 -0.91 -16.52
N ALA A 20 -4.59 -1.73 -17.41
CA ALA A 20 -3.45 -2.56 -17.06
C ALA A 20 -2.22 -1.69 -16.71
N THR A 21 -1.95 -0.67 -17.53
CA THR A 21 -0.85 0.28 -17.31
C THR A 21 -0.99 1.03 -16.00
N TYR A 22 -2.19 1.51 -15.66
CA TYR A 22 -2.42 2.18 -14.37
C TYR A 22 -2.20 1.26 -13.17
N LYS A 23 -2.61 -0.02 -13.28
CA LYS A 23 -2.38 -1.02 -12.22
C LYS A 23 -0.89 -1.31 -12.02
N ASP A 24 -0.13 -1.33 -13.11
CA ASP A 24 1.31 -1.57 -13.07
C ASP A 24 2.04 -0.36 -12.48
N ASN A 25 1.67 0.85 -12.87
CA ASN A 25 2.22 2.09 -12.31
C ASN A 25 1.93 2.24 -10.81
N ASP A 26 0.73 1.88 -10.35
CA ASP A 26 0.40 1.82 -8.93
C ASP A 26 1.33 0.84 -8.17
N LEU A 27 1.56 -0.34 -8.73
CA LEU A 27 2.47 -1.32 -8.12
C LEU A 27 3.92 -0.83 -8.09
N LYS A 28 4.40 -0.20 -9.17
CA LYS A 28 5.74 0.43 -9.23
C LYS A 28 5.89 1.48 -8.14
N TYR A 29 4.92 2.38 -8.01
CA TYR A 29 4.94 3.43 -6.99
C TYR A 29 4.99 2.85 -5.57
N ARG A 30 4.15 1.86 -5.27
CA ARG A 30 4.12 1.23 -3.95
C ARG A 30 5.41 0.46 -3.65
N TYR A 31 6.00 -0.18 -4.65
CA TYR A 31 7.30 -0.83 -4.50
C TYR A 31 8.41 0.17 -4.21
N VAL A 32 8.49 1.27 -4.96
CA VAL A 32 9.45 2.37 -4.73
C VAL A 32 9.31 2.91 -3.32
N LYS A 33 8.07 3.17 -2.88
CA LYS A 33 7.77 3.65 -1.53
C LYS A 33 8.19 2.66 -0.45
N MET A 34 8.03 1.36 -0.69
CA MET A 34 8.45 0.30 0.22
C MET A 34 9.98 0.24 0.39
N GLN A 35 10.75 0.49 -0.68
CA GLN A 35 12.22 0.46 -0.61
C GLN A 35 12.81 1.60 0.25
N GLY A 36 12.08 2.72 0.40
CA GLY A 36 12.50 3.88 1.18
C GLY A 36 13.51 4.75 0.44
N GLU A 37 14.64 4.16 0.04
CA GLU A 37 15.64 4.77 -0.83
C GLU A 37 15.76 3.98 -2.13
N ILE A 38 15.93 4.69 -3.25
CA ILE A 38 16.05 4.07 -4.57
C ILE A 38 17.21 4.68 -5.36
N THR A 39 17.96 3.80 -6.05
CA THR A 39 19.05 4.17 -6.95
C THR A 39 18.56 4.17 -8.40
N PRO A 40 19.21 4.91 -9.31
CA PRO A 40 18.88 4.85 -10.73
C PRO A 40 18.92 3.42 -11.30
N GLU A 41 19.86 2.60 -10.83
CA GLU A 41 19.96 1.19 -11.22
C GLU A 41 18.75 0.37 -10.75
N SER A 42 18.26 0.59 -9.53
CA SER A 42 17.08 -0.13 -9.04
C SER A 42 15.81 0.27 -9.80
N ILE A 43 15.68 1.53 -10.22
CA ILE A 43 14.60 1.98 -11.13
C ILE A 43 14.72 1.26 -12.48
N SER A 44 15.91 1.24 -13.08
CA SER A 44 16.12 0.57 -14.38
C SER A 44 15.77 -0.93 -14.31
N ASN A 45 16.14 -1.59 -13.23
CA ASN A 45 15.82 -3.00 -13.01
C ASN A 45 14.31 -3.21 -12.81
N LEU A 46 13.64 -2.29 -12.10
CA LEU A 46 12.19 -2.31 -11.93
C LEU A 46 11.48 -2.16 -13.27
N GLU A 47 11.85 -1.19 -14.10
CA GLU A 47 11.29 -1.00 -15.44
C GLU A 47 11.43 -2.25 -16.31
N ASN A 48 12.64 -2.85 -16.33
CA ASN A 48 12.88 -4.09 -17.08
C ASN A 48 12.00 -5.26 -16.60
N VAL A 49 11.66 -5.33 -15.31
CA VAL A 49 10.73 -6.35 -14.81
C VAL A 49 9.32 -6.17 -15.38
N PHE A 50 8.84 -4.93 -15.43
CA PHE A 50 7.49 -4.63 -15.95
C PHE A 50 7.38 -4.77 -17.47
N GLU A 51 8.47 -4.49 -18.20
CA GLU A 51 8.50 -4.67 -19.65
C GLU A 51 8.63 -6.15 -20.05
N ASN A 52 9.52 -6.89 -19.40
CA ASN A 52 10.01 -8.17 -19.95
C ASN A 52 9.77 -9.40 -19.04
N LYS A 53 9.42 -9.22 -17.76
CA LYS A 53 9.41 -10.33 -16.76
C LYS A 53 8.12 -10.40 -15.94
N ARG A 54 7.04 -10.87 -16.57
CA ARG A 54 5.71 -10.99 -15.92
C ARG A 54 5.72 -11.84 -14.63
N ASP A 55 6.52 -12.90 -14.54
CA ASP A 55 6.57 -13.71 -13.32
C ASP A 55 7.27 -12.98 -12.16
N SER A 56 8.29 -12.17 -12.45
CA SER A 56 8.93 -11.31 -11.46
C SER A 56 7.97 -10.24 -10.91
N MET A 57 6.97 -9.80 -11.70
CA MET A 57 5.94 -8.88 -11.20
C MET A 57 5.07 -9.51 -10.10
N LYS A 58 4.85 -10.84 -10.12
CA LYS A 58 4.11 -11.53 -9.05
C LYS A 58 4.88 -11.48 -7.74
N VAL A 59 6.21 -11.61 -7.80
CA VAL A 59 7.09 -11.51 -6.64
C VAL A 59 7.05 -10.10 -6.05
N ILE A 60 7.20 -9.07 -6.89
CA ILE A 60 7.08 -7.65 -6.47
C ILE A 60 5.72 -7.40 -5.79
N ARG A 61 4.64 -7.91 -6.38
CA ARG A 61 3.29 -7.78 -5.80
C ARG A 61 3.20 -8.42 -4.42
N SER A 62 3.74 -9.62 -4.23
CA SER A 62 3.77 -10.30 -2.93
C SER A 62 4.55 -9.49 -1.90
N GLN A 63 5.74 -9.02 -2.25
CA GLN A 63 6.59 -8.23 -1.36
C GLN A 63 5.89 -6.95 -0.89
N VAL A 64 5.29 -6.20 -1.83
CA VAL A 64 4.52 -4.99 -1.50
C VAL A 64 3.34 -5.33 -0.58
N GLN A 65 2.59 -6.38 -0.88
CA GLN A 65 1.43 -6.78 -0.07
C GLN A 65 1.81 -7.18 1.36
N GLU A 66 2.90 -7.92 1.52
CA GLU A 66 3.42 -8.34 2.82
C GLU A 66 3.88 -7.15 3.64
N TYR A 67 4.66 -6.25 3.04
CA TYR A 67 5.12 -5.03 3.67
C TYR A 67 3.96 -4.14 4.13
N GLU A 68 2.99 -3.87 3.26
CA GLU A 68 1.83 -3.05 3.61
C GLU A 68 0.97 -3.70 4.70
N LYS A 69 0.88 -5.03 4.71
CA LYS A 69 0.19 -5.77 5.77
C LYS A 69 0.93 -5.60 7.11
N ALA A 70 2.25 -5.78 7.12
CA ALA A 70 3.06 -5.59 8.32
C ALA A 70 2.92 -4.16 8.87
N LEU A 71 3.01 -3.16 7.99
CA LEU A 71 2.86 -1.74 8.33
C LEU A 71 1.48 -1.43 8.93
N ARG A 72 0.41 -2.00 8.36
CA ARG A 72 -0.95 -1.85 8.92
C ARG A 72 -1.08 -2.47 10.31
N GLU A 73 -0.52 -3.66 10.52
CA GLU A 73 -0.59 -4.33 11.82
C GLU A 73 0.24 -3.59 12.88
N GLU A 74 1.38 -3.03 12.49
CA GLU A 74 2.18 -2.17 13.36
C GLU A 74 1.43 -0.90 13.76
N ALA A 75 0.83 -0.20 12.79
CA ALA A 75 0.02 0.98 13.07
C ALA A 75 -1.14 0.69 14.04
N LYS A 76 -1.82 -0.45 13.87
CA LYS A 76 -2.86 -0.91 14.81
C LYS A 76 -2.31 -1.17 16.22
N ARG A 77 -1.13 -1.80 16.33
CA ARG A 77 -0.50 -2.06 17.62
C ARG A 77 -0.12 -0.76 18.33
N LEU A 78 0.45 0.19 17.59
CA LEU A 78 0.84 1.50 18.12
C LEU A 78 -0.38 2.27 18.62
N GLU A 79 -1.46 2.31 17.83
CA GLU A 79 -2.69 2.98 18.23
C GLU A 79 -3.31 2.35 19.48
N LYS A 80 -3.31 1.02 19.57
CA LYS A 80 -3.76 0.32 20.78
C LYS A 80 -2.90 0.66 22.01
N ALA A 81 -1.58 0.78 21.83
CA ALA A 81 -0.68 1.19 22.92
C ALA A 81 -0.98 2.62 23.38
N ARG A 82 -1.18 3.54 22.43
CA ARG A 82 -1.54 4.94 22.70
C ARG A 82 -2.83 5.07 23.51
N LEU A 83 -3.87 4.30 23.16
CA LEU A 83 -5.15 4.31 23.90
C LEU A 83 -4.99 3.79 25.34
N LYS A 84 -4.19 2.72 25.54
CA LYS A 84 -3.92 2.18 26.87
C LYS A 84 -3.14 3.15 27.75
N GLU A 85 -2.18 3.86 27.17
CA GLU A 85 -1.41 4.89 27.87
C GLU A 85 -2.33 6.04 28.34
N GLN A 86 -3.21 6.51 27.45
CA GLN A 86 -4.20 7.54 27.81
C GLN A 86 -5.15 7.09 28.92
N GLU A 87 -5.62 5.84 28.88
CA GLU A 87 -6.46 5.28 29.93
C GLU A 87 -5.71 5.16 31.26
N ALA A 88 -4.46 4.69 31.24
CA ALA A 88 -3.62 4.60 32.43
C ALA A 88 -3.34 5.98 33.05
N GLU A 89 -3.08 7.00 32.24
CA GLU A 89 -2.93 8.38 32.71
C GLU A 89 -4.23 8.91 33.35
N ARG A 90 -5.39 8.66 32.73
CA ARG A 90 -6.68 9.08 33.30
C ARG A 90 -6.90 8.45 34.67
N LEU A 91 -6.71 7.13 34.79
CA LEU A 91 -6.84 6.41 36.05
C LEU A 91 -5.85 6.88 37.12
N ARG A 92 -4.61 7.23 36.73
CA ARG A 92 -3.63 7.83 37.66
C ARG A 92 -4.10 9.16 38.21
N ARG A 93 -4.61 10.06 37.36
CA ARG A 93 -5.14 11.36 37.79
C ARG A 93 -6.37 11.21 38.69
N GLU A 94 -7.27 10.30 38.35
CA GLU A 94 -8.45 9.98 39.18
C GLU A 94 -8.01 9.49 40.57
N ALA A 95 -7.06 8.55 40.65
CA ALA A 95 -6.53 8.04 41.91
C ALA A 95 -5.82 9.12 42.74
N GLU A 96 -5.07 10.03 42.11
CA GLU A 96 -4.44 11.17 42.79
C GLU A 96 -5.48 12.13 43.36
N SER A 97 -6.54 12.46 42.60
CA SER A 97 -7.61 13.33 43.08
C SER A 97 -8.35 12.74 44.29
N LEU A 98 -8.62 11.43 44.28
CA LEU A 98 -9.25 10.73 45.41
C LEU A 98 -8.37 10.71 46.66
N LYS A 99 -7.04 10.64 46.51
CA LYS A 99 -6.10 10.75 47.64
C LYS A 99 -6.08 12.14 48.26
N GLN A 100 -6.24 13.19 47.46
CA GLN A 100 -6.26 14.58 47.95
C GLN A 100 -7.57 14.96 48.64
N GLN A 101 -8.67 14.23 48.36
CA GLN A 101 -9.97 14.44 49.00
C GLN A 101 -10.13 13.74 50.36
N LYS A 102 -9.11 12.98 50.80
CA LYS A 102 -9.08 12.25 52.07
C LYS A 102 -8.12 12.92 53.04
#